data_AF-A0A3L7XVN6-F1
#
_entry.id   AF-A0A3L7XVN6-F1
#
_cell.length_a   1.000
_cell.length_b   1.000
_cell.length_c   1.000
_cell.angle_alpha   90.00
_cell.angle_beta   90.00
_cell.angle_gamma   90.00
#
_symmetry.space_group_name_H-M   'P 1'
#
loop_
_entity.id
_entity.type
_entity.pdbx_description
1 polymer ?
#
loop_
_entity_poly.entity_id
_entity_poly.type
_entity_poly.pdbx_seq_one_letter_code
_entity_poly.pdbx_strand_id
1 'polypeptide(L)'
;MNGAQLIERCQDAWREGREAYLEYRTTSGLTEEALIVAARTGKVDAGQVLHLWLRLDRMAEMLEEATAGRDEDLEDDADSEDEGEDN
;
A
#
# COMPACT_ATOMS: atom_id res chain seq x y z
N MET A 1 8.63 -3.69 -23.86
CA MET A 1 7.35 -4.06 -23.23
C MET A 1 6.57 -2.78 -23.03
N ASN A 2 5.39 -2.68 -23.63
CA ASN A 2 4.52 -1.52 -23.45
C ASN A 2 3.39 -1.85 -22.47
N GLY A 3 2.72 -0.83 -21.92
CA GLY A 3 1.61 -1.01 -20.97
C GLY A 3 0.51 -1.93 -21.51
N ALA A 4 0.20 -1.86 -22.81
CA ALA A 4 -0.79 -2.72 -23.46
C ALA A 4 -0.42 -4.22 -23.42
N GLN A 5 0.86 -4.56 -23.67
CA GLN A 5 1.32 -5.95 -23.64
C GLN A 5 1.31 -6.53 -22.22
N LEU A 6 1.54 -5.70 -21.21
CA LEU A 6 1.43 -6.13 -19.82
C LEU A 6 -0.02 -6.49 -19.46
N ILE A 7 -0.97 -5.63 -19.86
CA ILE A 7 -2.41 -5.88 -19.64
C ILE A 7 -2.83 -7.20 -20.25
N GLU A 8 -2.43 -7.46 -21.50
CA GLU A 8 -2.74 -8.72 -22.21
C GLU A 8 -2.21 -9.94 -21.44
N ARG A 9 -0.94 -9.90 -20.99
CA ARG A 9 -0.35 -10.99 -20.20
C ARG A 9 -1.06 -11.21 -18.87
N CYS A 10 -1.48 -10.14 -18.18
CA CYS A 10 -2.26 -10.26 -16.95
C CYS A 10 -3.64 -10.88 -17.22
N GLN A 11 -4.32 -10.42 -18.27
CA GLN A 11 -5.63 -10.94 -18.65
C GLN A 11 -5.58 -12.43 -19.04
N ASP A 12 -4.57 -12.85 -19.78
CA ASP A 12 -4.38 -14.24 -20.14
C ASP A 12 -4.09 -15.11 -18.91
N ALA A 13 -3.22 -14.64 -18.01
CA ALA A 13 -2.97 -15.34 -16.74
C ALA A 13 -4.25 -15.51 -15.91
N TRP A 14 -5.01 -14.43 -15.72
CA TRP A 14 -6.25 -14.49 -14.94
C TRP A 14 -7.35 -15.33 -15.60
N ARG A 15 -7.44 -15.34 -16.94
CA ARG A 15 -8.36 -16.22 -17.68
C ARG A 15 -8.05 -17.70 -17.48
N GLU A 16 -6.78 -18.03 -17.26
CA GLU A 16 -6.32 -19.39 -16.95
C GLU A 16 -6.39 -19.71 -15.44
N GLY A 17 -6.88 -18.78 -14.61
CA GLY A 17 -6.93 -18.94 -13.15
C GLY A 17 -5.55 -18.86 -12.49
N ARG A 18 -4.54 -18.33 -13.21
CA ARG A 18 -3.19 -18.13 -12.69
C ARG A 18 -3.03 -16.71 -12.14
N GLU A 19 -2.24 -16.61 -11.09
CA GLU A 19 -1.81 -15.33 -10.52
C GLU A 19 -0.80 -14.63 -11.42
N ALA A 20 -0.70 -13.30 -11.29
CA ALA A 20 0.25 -12.47 -11.99
C ALA A 20 1.07 -11.66 -10.98
N TYR A 21 2.38 -11.80 -10.99
CA TYR A 21 3.29 -11.13 -10.06
C TYR A 21 4.10 -10.04 -10.74
N LEU A 22 4.34 -8.96 -10.02
CA LEU A 22 5.29 -7.92 -10.37
C LEU A 22 6.60 -8.19 -9.64
N GLU A 23 7.65 -8.56 -10.37
CA GLU A 23 9.01 -8.56 -9.84
C GLU A 23 9.59 -7.14 -9.89
N TYR A 24 10.11 -6.66 -8.77
CA TYR A 24 10.75 -5.34 -8.68
C TYR A 24 11.99 -5.40 -7.79
N ARG A 25 12.87 -4.41 -7.95
CA ARG A 25 14.03 -4.22 -7.05
C ARG A 25 13.74 -3.11 -6.07
N THR A 26 13.98 -3.39 -4.79
CA THR A 26 13.90 -2.38 -3.74
C THR A 26 15.10 -1.42 -3.83
N THR A 27 15.04 -0.33 -3.08
CA THR A 27 16.16 0.63 -2.96
C THR A 27 17.44 0.01 -2.43
N SER A 28 17.33 -1.06 -1.64
CA SER A 28 18.45 -1.87 -1.13
C SER A 28 19.01 -2.85 -2.17
N GLY A 29 18.41 -2.94 -3.36
CA GLY A 29 18.82 -3.82 -4.45
C GLY A 29 18.28 -5.25 -4.38
N LEU A 30 17.47 -5.57 -3.36
CA LEU A 30 16.83 -6.87 -3.20
C LEU A 30 15.69 -7.03 -4.21
N THR A 31 15.58 -8.23 -4.78
CA THR A 31 14.44 -8.60 -5.63
C THR A 31 13.27 -9.00 -4.75
N GLU A 32 12.11 -8.41 -5.02
CA GLU A 32 10.84 -8.74 -4.38
C GLU A 32 9.74 -8.93 -5.42
N GLU A 33 8.67 -9.59 -4.99
CA GLU A 33 7.50 -9.86 -5.80
C GLU A 33 6.24 -9.34 -5.10
N ALA A 34 5.31 -8.80 -5.89
CA ALA A 34 4.00 -8.36 -5.42
C ALA A 34 2.89 -8.91 -6.32
N LEU A 35 1.79 -9.39 -5.73
CA LEU A 35 0.66 -9.89 -6.51
C LEU A 35 -0.06 -8.72 -7.17
N ILE A 36 -0.24 -8.78 -8.49
CA ILE A 36 -1.06 -7.84 -9.26
C ILE A 36 -2.53 -8.27 -9.14
N VAL A 37 -3.33 -7.44 -8.47
CA VAL A 37 -4.78 -7.69 -8.30
C VAL A 37 -5.63 -6.95 -9.33
N ALA A 38 -5.11 -5.85 -9.89
CA ALA A 38 -5.70 -5.15 -11.02
C ALA A 38 -4.64 -4.39 -11.81
N ALA A 39 -4.88 -4.16 -13.10
CA ALA A 39 -4.01 -3.38 -13.96
C ALA A 39 -4.83 -2.57 -14.96
N ARG A 40 -4.43 -1.33 -15.23
CA ARG A 40 -5.09 -0.44 -16.20
C ARG A 40 -4.08 0.46 -16.90
N THR A 41 -4.26 0.68 -18.20
CA THR A 41 -3.56 1.75 -18.92
C THR A 41 -4.36 3.05 -18.90
N GLY A 42 -3.66 4.18 -18.82
CA GLY A 42 -4.23 5.53 -18.89
C GLY A 42 -3.40 6.41 -19.82
N LYS A 43 -3.92 7.61 -20.10
CA LYS A 43 -3.22 8.63 -20.87
C LYS A 43 -3.22 9.94 -20.08
N VAL A 44 -2.06 10.56 -19.99
CA VAL A 44 -1.83 11.89 -19.43
C VAL A 44 -1.13 12.75 -20.48
N ASP A 45 -1.02 14.06 -20.24
CA ASP A 45 -0.36 14.97 -21.20
C ASP A 45 1.10 14.59 -21.46
N ALA A 46 1.78 14.02 -20.47
CA ALA A 46 3.15 13.52 -20.57
C ALA A 46 3.29 12.15 -21.28
N GLY A 47 2.18 11.46 -21.61
CA GLY A 47 2.21 10.18 -22.33
C GLY A 47 1.29 9.09 -21.78
N GLN A 48 1.62 7.83 -22.08
CA GLN A 48 0.89 6.67 -21.58
C GLN A 48 1.35 6.32 -20.16
N VAL A 49 0.41 6.04 -19.28
CA VAL A 49 0.66 5.60 -17.90
C VAL A 49 0.09 4.20 -17.67
N LEU A 50 0.72 3.47 -16.77
CA LEU A 50 0.29 2.16 -16.30
C LEU A 50 -0.03 2.27 -14.80
N HIS A 51 -1.27 1.93 -14.44
CA HIS A 51 -1.72 1.81 -13.06
C HIS A 51 -1.76 0.33 -12.68
N LEU A 52 -1.13 -0.01 -11.55
CA LEU A 52 -1.13 -1.35 -10.98
C LEU A 52 -1.66 -1.27 -9.55
N TRP A 53 -2.55 -2.19 -9.20
CA TRP A 53 -2.96 -2.44 -7.83
C TRP A 53 -2.27 -3.72 -7.38
N LEU A 54 -1.56 -3.63 -6.27
CA LEU A 54 -0.70 -4.69 -5.77
C LEU A 54 -1.15 -5.09 -4.37
N ARG A 55 -1.09 -6.39 -4.07
CA ARG A 55 -1.09 -6.89 -2.69
C ARG A 55 0.36 -7.05 -2.26
N LEU A 56 0.74 -6.35 -1.18
CA LEU A 56 2.10 -6.32 -0.64
C LEU A 56 2.10 -7.07 0.69
N ASP A 57 2.42 -8.36 0.65
CA ASP A 57 2.34 -9.22 1.84
C ASP A 57 3.39 -8.77 2.89
N ARG A 58 4.59 -8.36 2.48
CA ARG A 58 5.65 -7.87 3.40
C ARG A 58 5.50 -6.44 3.89
N MET A 59 4.84 -5.56 3.14
CA MET A 59 4.66 -4.17 3.60
C MET A 59 3.59 -4.06 4.68
N ALA A 60 2.58 -4.93 4.68
CA ALA A 60 1.59 -4.97 5.74
C ALA A 60 2.25 -5.29 7.10
N GLU A 61 3.11 -6.31 7.14
CA GLU A 61 3.86 -6.69 8.34
C GLU A 61 4.78 -5.55 8.83
N MET A 62 5.51 -4.88 7.93
CA MET A 62 6.37 -3.75 8.30
C MET A 62 5.59 -2.52 8.79
N LEU A 63 4.41 -2.26 8.23
CA LEU A 63 3.58 -1.13 8.66
C LEU A 63 2.98 -1.37 10.05
N GLU A 64 2.51 -2.59 10.32
CA GLU A 64 2.04 -2.99 11.64
C GLU A 64 3.14 -2.78 12.69
N GLU A 65 4.36 -3.28 12.44
CA GLU A 65 5.50 -3.11 13.33
C GLU A 65 5.84 -1.62 13.58
N ALA A 66 5.77 -0.78 12.55
CA ALA A 66 6.02 0.66 12.68
C ALA A 66 4.96 1.40 13.51
N THR A 67 3.74 0.87 13.60
CA THR A 67 2.62 1.49 14.33
C THR A 67 2.36 0.88 15.71
N ALA A 68 2.93 -0.29 16.01
CA ALA A 68 2.69 -1.08 17.21
C ALA A 68 3.12 -0.44 18.56
N GLY A 69 3.63 0.79 18.56
CA GLY A 69 4.03 1.53 19.77
C GLY A 69 3.48 2.96 19.86
N ARG A 70 2.42 3.29 19.11
CA ARG A 70 1.90 4.68 19.02
C ARG A 70 0.64 4.95 19.86
N ASP A 71 -0.01 3.93 20.40
CA ASP A 71 -1.35 4.05 21.01
C ASP A 71 -1.39 3.99 22.56
N GLU A 72 -0.27 4.18 23.27
CA GLU A 72 -0.23 4.02 24.75
C GLU A 72 -0.18 5.34 25.57
N ASP A 73 -0.04 6.52 24.96
CA ASP A 73 0.20 7.79 25.69
C ASP A 73 -0.95 8.82 25.58
N LEU A 74 -2.21 8.38 25.56
CA LEU A 74 -3.36 9.27 25.74
C LEU A 74 -4.01 9.01 27.11
N GLU A 75 -3.24 9.21 28.17
CA GLU A 75 -3.82 9.43 29.50
C GLU A 75 -4.40 10.85 29.53
N ASP A 76 -5.73 10.89 29.39
CA ASP A 76 -6.60 12.06 29.48
C ASP A 76 -6.47 12.69 30.88
N ASP A 77 -5.57 13.67 31.01
CA ASP A 77 -5.45 14.54 32.20
C ASP A 77 -6.62 15.53 32.21
N ALA A 78 -7.81 14.99 32.47
CA ALA A 78 -9.05 15.74 32.64
C ALA A 78 -9.46 15.71 34.11
N ASP A 79 -8.78 16.48 34.96
CA ASP A 79 -9.40 17.03 36.16
C ASP A 79 -8.70 18.31 36.63
N SER A 80 -9.15 19.46 36.12
CA SER A 80 -8.89 20.77 36.70
C SER A 80 -10.20 21.52 36.92
N GLU A 81 -10.98 21.06 37.91
CA GLU A 81 -12.08 21.84 38.48
C GLU A 81 -11.57 22.67 39.67
N ASP A 82 -10.98 23.83 39.36
CA ASP A 82 -10.76 24.92 40.32
C ASP A 82 -12.05 25.75 40.45
N GLU A 83 -13.02 25.26 41.24
CA GLU A 83 -14.15 26.07 41.70
C GLU A 83 -13.79 26.74 43.03
N GLY A 84 -13.08 27.86 42.93
CA GLY A 84 -12.90 28.80 44.03
C GLY A 84 -14.16 29.62 44.25
N GLU A 85 -15.00 29.23 45.20
CA GLU A 85 -15.94 30.14 45.88
C GLU A 85 -16.39 29.52 47.21
N ASP A 86 -15.82 29.96 48.33
CA ASP A 86 -16.64 30.39 49.47
C ASP A 86 -15.86 31.05 50.63
N ASN A 87 -16.48 32.13 51.11
CA ASN A 87 -16.33 32.91 52.34
C ASN A 87 -15.25 34.00 52.45
#